data_AF-A0A7K4FVM8-F1
#
_entry.id   AF-A0A7K4FVM8-F1
#
_cell.length_a   1.000
_cell.length_b   1.000
_cell.length_c   1.000
_cell.angle_alpha   90.00
_cell.angle_beta   90.00
_cell.angle_gamma   90.00
#
_symmetry.space_group_name_H-M   'P 1'
#
loop_
_entity.id
_entity.type
_entity.pdbx_description
1 polymer ?
#
loop_
_entity_poly.entity_id
_entity_poly.type
_entity_poly.pdbx_seq_one_letter_code
_entity_poly.pdbx_strand_id
1 'polypeptide(L)'
;MSTRDKILQFLYDRVESTPEQIANGIRDEIDNTVLFLKGMQREGLVVEKEKGIIRKRKVYSLTPTGLEEAKRVKENVQRKAENIMRSIQSGKDPKELMEEYGDILPMLLMMSMVDAMLQDLILFDQL
;
A
#
# COMPACT_ATOMS: atom_id res chain seq x y z
N MET A 1 -0.80 8.27 -5.55
CA MET A 1 -1.08 6.83 -5.78
C MET A 1 -2.49 6.52 -5.30
N SER A 2 -3.21 5.60 -5.93
CA SER A 2 -4.65 5.42 -5.66
C SER A 2 -4.93 4.58 -4.40
N THR A 3 -6.10 4.75 -3.77
CA THR A 3 -6.56 3.90 -2.65
C THR A 3 -6.64 2.43 -3.08
N ARG A 4 -7.08 2.16 -4.31
CA ARG A 4 -7.06 0.81 -4.91
C ARG A 4 -5.68 0.17 -4.85
N ASP A 5 -4.63 0.88 -5.27
CA ASP A 5 -3.27 0.32 -5.28
C ASP A 5 -2.78 0.03 -3.85
N LYS A 6 -3.12 0.90 -2.89
CA LYS A 6 -2.81 0.67 -1.47
C LYS A 6 -3.49 -0.60 -0.95
N ILE A 7 -4.76 -0.82 -1.28
CA ILE A 7 -5.51 -2.03 -0.89
C ILE A 7 -4.90 -3.29 -1.52
N LEU A 8 -4.58 -3.24 -2.82
CA LEU A 8 -3.95 -4.34 -3.54
C LEU A 8 -2.63 -4.73 -2.89
N GLN A 9 -1.76 -3.75 -2.61
CA GLN A 9 -0.47 -3.99 -1.95
C GLN A 9 -0.66 -4.56 -0.54
N PHE A 10 -1.59 -4.00 0.24
CA PHE A 10 -1.85 -4.46 1.60
C PHE A 10 -2.30 -5.93 1.65
N LEU A 11 -3.18 -6.34 0.72
CA LEU A 11 -3.67 -7.71 0.57
C LEU A 11 -2.67 -8.63 -0.16
N TYR A 12 -1.66 -8.08 -0.83
CA TYR A 12 -0.57 -8.88 -1.38
C TYR A 12 0.35 -9.39 -0.27
N ASP A 13 0.65 -8.52 0.69
CA ASP A 13 1.50 -8.85 1.84
C ASP A 13 0.74 -9.66 2.91
N ARG A 14 -0.59 -9.72 2.83
CA ARG A 14 -1.47 -10.45 3.77
C ARG A 14 -2.49 -11.28 3.03
N VAL A 15 -2.49 -12.59 3.25
CA VAL A 15 -3.39 -13.54 2.54
C VAL A 15 -4.87 -13.12 2.61
N GLU A 16 -5.35 -12.72 3.79
CA GLU A 16 -6.73 -12.24 3.98
C GLU A 16 -6.79 -11.18 5.08
N SER A 17 -7.74 -10.24 4.98
CA SER A 17 -7.92 -9.18 6.00
C SER A 17 -9.35 -8.64 6.04
N THR A 18 -9.76 -8.18 7.22
CA THR A 18 -11.02 -7.46 7.43
C THR A 18 -10.94 -6.03 6.89
N PRO A 19 -12.07 -5.38 6.53
CA PRO A 19 -12.08 -3.97 6.13
C PRO A 19 -11.40 -3.04 7.15
N GLU A 20 -11.59 -3.29 8.45
CA GLU A 20 -10.97 -2.53 9.54
C GLU A 20 -9.43 -2.65 9.49
N GLN A 21 -8.91 -3.86 9.29
CA GLN A 21 -7.47 -4.09 9.17
C GLN A 21 -6.89 -3.41 7.94
N ILE A 22 -7.61 -3.46 6.81
CA ILE A 22 -7.19 -2.84 5.56
C ILE A 22 -7.15 -1.31 5.74
N ALA A 23 -8.24 -0.70 6.18
CA ALA A 23 -8.36 0.75 6.39
C ALA A 23 -7.26 1.28 7.31
N ASN A 24 -7.06 0.62 8.46
CA ASN A 24 -5.99 0.97 9.40
C ASN A 24 -4.60 0.83 8.77
N GLY A 25 -4.38 -0.24 8.00
CA GLY A 25 -3.12 -0.51 7.34
C GLY A 25 -2.73 0.54 6.30
N ILE A 26 -3.71 0.99 5.52
CA ILE A 26 -3.49 1.99 4.45
C ILE A 26 -3.69 3.44 4.92
N ARG A 27 -4.01 3.63 6.22
CA ARG A 27 -4.34 4.91 6.86
C ARG A 27 -5.45 5.66 6.12
N ASP A 28 -6.56 4.98 5.88
CA ASP A 28 -7.76 5.51 5.22
C ASP A 28 -8.99 5.30 6.10
N GLU A 29 -10.09 5.98 5.79
CA GLU A 29 -11.36 5.80 6.48
C GLU A 29 -12.01 4.47 6.11
N ILE A 30 -12.68 3.84 7.07
CA ILE A 30 -13.28 2.53 6.87
C ILE A 30 -14.41 2.55 5.83
N ASP A 31 -15.25 3.58 5.85
CA ASP A 31 -16.37 3.70 4.91
C ASP A 31 -15.87 3.86 3.47
N ASN A 32 -14.81 4.65 3.28
CA ASN A 32 -14.13 4.80 2.01
C ASN A 32 -13.50 3.47 1.55
N THR A 33 -12.79 2.79 2.44
CA THR A 33 -12.18 1.48 2.17
C THR A 33 -13.22 0.45 1.74
N VAL A 34 -14.37 0.39 2.43
CA VAL A 34 -15.49 -0.50 2.09
C VAL A 34 -16.08 -0.17 0.73
N LEU A 35 -16.19 1.12 0.36
CA LEU A 35 -16.64 1.54 -0.97
C LEU A 35 -15.70 1.02 -2.06
N PHE A 36 -14.38 1.19 -1.88
CA PHE A 36 -13.38 0.69 -2.82
C PHE A 36 -13.39 -0.84 -2.92
N LEU A 37 -13.47 -1.55 -1.80
CA LEU A 37 -13.53 -3.01 -1.78
C LEU A 37 -14.75 -3.55 -2.57
N LYS A 38 -15.91 -2.91 -2.45
CA LYS A 38 -17.10 -3.26 -3.26
C LYS A 38 -16.87 -3.05 -4.74
N GLY A 39 -16.21 -1.95 -5.13
CA GLY A 39 -15.82 -1.69 -6.52
C GLY A 39 -14.85 -2.75 -7.05
N MET A 40 -13.78 -3.00 -6.31
CA MET A 40 -12.76 -4.00 -6.64
C MET A 40 -13.31 -5.43 -6.72
N GLN A 41 -14.32 -5.75 -5.91
CA GLN A 41 -15.02 -7.03 -5.98
C GLN A 41 -15.81 -7.18 -7.28
N ARG A 42 -16.51 -6.12 -7.72
CA ARG A 42 -17.23 -6.11 -9.01
C ARG A 42 -16.26 -6.25 -10.20
N GLU A 43 -15.07 -5.70 -10.07
CA GLU A 43 -13.99 -5.81 -11.06
C GLU A 43 -13.26 -7.16 -11.01
N GLY A 44 -13.61 -8.04 -10.05
CA GLY A 44 -13.00 -9.36 -9.92
C GLY A 44 -11.57 -9.35 -9.38
N LEU A 45 -11.15 -8.29 -8.67
CA LEU A 45 -9.81 -8.17 -8.07
C LEU A 45 -9.73 -8.73 -6.66
N VAL A 46 -10.83 -8.63 -5.91
CA VAL A 46 -10.94 -9.16 -4.55
C VAL A 46 -12.16 -10.04 -4.42
N VAL A 47 -12.11 -10.95 -3.45
CA VAL A 47 -13.25 -11.80 -3.08
C VAL A 47 -13.54 -11.64 -1.59
N GLU A 48 -14.80 -11.42 -1.26
CA GLU A 48 -15.30 -11.44 0.12
C GLU A 48 -15.56 -12.89 0.55
N LYS A 49 -15.11 -13.25 1.76
CA LYS A 49 -15.40 -14.51 2.42
C LYS A 49 -15.88 -14.25 3.83
N GLU A 50 -16.71 -15.14 4.36
CA GLU A 50 -17.06 -15.14 5.79
C GLU A 50 -16.18 -16.13 6.56
N LYS A 51 -15.50 -15.65 7.61
CA LYS A 51 -14.69 -16.48 8.50
C LYS A 51 -15.14 -16.38 9.96
N GLY A 52 -14.91 -17.46 10.71
CA GLY A 52 -15.26 -17.58 12.13
C GLY A 52 -16.30 -18.67 12.39
N ILE A 53 -16.24 -19.29 13.57
CA ILE A 53 -17.16 -20.38 13.96
C ILE A 53 -18.34 -19.83 14.77
N ILE A 54 -18.06 -18.91 15.71
CA ILE A 54 -19.07 -18.34 16.63
C ILE A 54 -19.56 -16.97 16.16
N ARG A 55 -18.66 -16.12 15.65
CA ARG A 55 -19.00 -14.83 15.04
C ARG A 55 -18.38 -14.75 13.66
N LYS A 56 -19.23 -14.78 12.63
CA LYS A 56 -18.81 -14.61 11.23
C LYS A 56 -18.31 -13.17 11.04
N ARG A 57 -17.16 -13.02 10.39
CA ARG A 57 -16.57 -11.74 9.98
C ARG A 57 -16.29 -11.78 8.49
N LYS A 58 -16.55 -10.66 7.81
CA LYS A 58 -16.20 -10.46 6.41
C LYS A 58 -14.70 -10.23 6.30
N VAL A 59 -14.04 -11.02 5.47
CA VAL A 59 -12.63 -10.85 5.10
C VAL A 59 -12.50 -10.80 3.59
N TYR A 60 -11.50 -10.08 3.13
CA TYR A 60 -11.18 -9.92 1.71
C TYR A 60 -9.83 -10.56 1.42
N SER A 61 -9.73 -11.17 0.25
CA SER A 61 -8.48 -11.71 -0.30
C SER A 61 -8.39 -11.37 -1.79
N LEU A 62 -7.17 -11.33 -2.33
CA LEU A 62 -6.97 -11.17 -3.77
C LEU A 62 -7.52 -12.39 -4.54
N THR A 63 -8.13 -12.13 -5.69
CA THR A 63 -8.37 -13.15 -6.72
C THR A 63 -7.07 -13.40 -7.50
N PRO A 64 -7.01 -14.39 -8.42
CA PRO A 64 -5.87 -14.52 -9.32
C PRO A 64 -5.58 -13.23 -10.12
N THR A 65 -6.61 -12.58 -10.64
CA THR A 65 -6.49 -11.30 -11.36
C THR A 65 -6.02 -10.18 -10.43
N GLY A 66 -6.56 -10.10 -9.21
CA GLY A 66 -6.09 -9.12 -8.22
C GLY A 66 -4.64 -9.35 -7.79
N LEU A 67 -4.18 -10.59 -7.76
CA LEU A 67 -2.79 -10.92 -7.46
C LEU A 67 -1.85 -10.44 -8.57
N GLU A 68 -2.25 -10.58 -9.84
CA GLU A 68 -1.47 -10.07 -10.97
C GLU A 68 -1.39 -8.53 -10.93
N GLU A 69 -2.50 -7.85 -10.68
CA GLU A 69 -2.51 -6.39 -10.53
C GLU A 69 -1.67 -5.94 -9.34
N ALA A 70 -1.76 -6.62 -8.20
CA ALA A 70 -0.95 -6.30 -7.03
C ALA A 70 0.55 -6.48 -7.29
N LYS A 71 0.96 -7.48 -8.09
CA LYS A 71 2.36 -7.62 -8.52
C LYS A 71 2.82 -6.43 -9.37
N ARG A 72 1.99 -5.97 -10.31
CA ARG A 72 2.30 -4.77 -11.11
C ARG A 72 2.45 -3.53 -10.24
N VAL A 73 1.57 -3.37 -9.25
CA VAL A 73 1.67 -2.30 -8.25
C VAL A 73 3.00 -2.40 -7.50
N LYS A 74 3.35 -3.58 -6.98
CA LYS A 74 4.62 -3.84 -6.29
C LYS A 74 5.84 -3.49 -7.14
N GLU A 75 5.86 -3.92 -8.39
CA GLU A 75 6.94 -3.60 -9.33
C GLU A 75 7.04 -2.10 -9.61
N ASN A 76 5.90 -1.40 -9.72
CA ASN A 76 5.89 0.05 -9.88
C ASN A 76 6.48 0.76 -8.66
N VAL A 77 6.13 0.30 -7.46
CA VAL A 77 6.65 0.82 -6.19
C VAL A 77 8.16 0.57 -6.10
N GLN A 78 8.62 -0.63 -6.44
CA GLN A 78 10.03 -0.99 -6.47
C GLN A 78 10.84 -0.07 -7.40
N ARG A 79 10.36 0.14 -8.64
CA ARG A 79 11.04 1.04 -9.60
C ARG A 79 11.11 2.47 -9.10
N LYS A 80 10.05 2.95 -8.45
CA LYS A 80 10.06 4.29 -7.83
C LYS A 80 11.04 4.36 -6.66
N ALA A 81 11.14 3.33 -5.84
CA ALA A 81 12.15 3.24 -4.78
C ALA A 81 13.58 3.36 -5.34
N GLU A 82 13.88 2.62 -6.42
CA GLU A 82 15.17 2.66 -7.10
C GLU A 82 15.48 4.05 -7.69
N ASN A 83 14.46 4.74 -8.22
CA ASN A 83 14.61 6.11 -8.71
C ASN A 83 14.93 7.08 -7.57
N ILE A 84 14.23 6.98 -6.44
CA ILE A 84 14.51 7.78 -5.24
C ILE A 84 15.95 7.58 -4.80
N MET A 85 16.42 6.32 -4.71
CA MET A 85 17.80 6.00 -4.34
C MET A 85 18.83 6.64 -5.30
N ARG A 86 18.60 6.54 -6.61
CA ARG A 86 19.46 7.17 -7.62
C ARG A 86 19.49 8.68 -7.48
N SER A 87 18.35 9.30 -7.24
CA SER A 87 18.25 10.75 -7.06
C SER A 87 18.97 11.22 -5.79
N ILE A 88 18.84 10.51 -4.68
CA ILE A 88 19.60 10.78 -3.44
C ILE A 88 21.10 10.67 -3.71
N GLN A 89 21.55 9.60 -4.38
CA GLN A 89 22.97 9.41 -4.72
C GLN A 89 23.52 10.50 -5.64
N SER A 90 22.68 11.07 -6.51
CA SER A 90 23.03 12.21 -7.35
C SER A 90 23.03 13.56 -6.63
N GLY A 91 22.68 13.60 -5.35
CA GLY A 91 22.64 14.82 -4.54
C GLY A 91 21.40 15.69 -4.77
N LYS A 92 20.28 15.09 -5.22
CA LYS A 92 19.02 15.81 -5.41
C LYS A 92 18.49 16.32 -4.06
N ASP A 93 17.91 17.53 -4.05
CA ASP A 93 17.35 18.14 -2.85
C ASP A 93 16.23 17.25 -2.24
N PRO A 94 16.27 16.94 -0.93
CA PRO A 94 15.21 16.23 -0.23
C PRO A 94 13.81 16.82 -0.40
N LYS A 95 13.68 18.15 -0.54
CA LYS A 95 12.38 18.81 -0.78
C LYS A 95 11.78 18.42 -2.12
N GLU A 96 12.60 18.40 -3.17
CA GLU A 96 12.16 17.97 -4.50
C GLU A 96 11.76 16.48 -4.50
N LEU A 97 12.45 15.66 -3.72
CA LEU A 97 12.10 14.24 -3.56
C LEU A 97 10.77 14.06 -2.84
N MET A 98 10.51 14.86 -1.80
CA MET A 98 9.23 14.84 -1.09
C MET A 98 8.06 15.28 -1.98
N GLU A 99 8.26 16.32 -2.80
CA GLU A 99 7.24 16.78 -3.75
C GLU A 99 6.94 15.73 -4.84
N GLU A 100 7.97 15.03 -5.33
CA GLU A 100 7.84 14.05 -6.41
C GLU A 100 7.34 12.67 -5.93
N TYR A 101 7.69 12.27 -4.70
CA TYR A 101 7.48 10.90 -4.20
C TYR A 101 6.74 10.83 -2.85
N GLY A 102 6.30 11.94 -2.27
CA GLY A 102 5.65 11.95 -0.95
C GLY A 102 4.42 11.03 -0.86
N ASP A 103 3.72 10.81 -1.98
CA ASP A 103 2.53 9.96 -2.05
C ASP A 103 2.82 8.46 -1.94
N ILE A 104 4.05 8.02 -2.20
CA ILE A 104 4.45 6.60 -2.19
C ILE A 104 5.23 6.21 -0.94
N LEU A 105 5.74 7.17 -0.17
CA LEU A 105 6.47 6.93 1.07
C LEU A 105 5.74 5.99 2.05
N PRO A 106 4.43 6.14 2.31
CA PRO A 106 3.71 5.23 3.20
C PRO A 106 3.74 3.76 2.74
N MET A 107 3.83 3.53 1.43
CA MET A 107 3.85 2.19 0.85
C MET A 107 5.24 1.56 0.91
N LEU A 108 6.27 2.35 0.65
CA LEU A 108 7.65 1.91 0.84
C LEU A 108 7.93 1.51 2.29
N LEU A 109 7.36 2.25 3.24
CA LEU A 109 7.31 1.93 4.67
C LEU A 109 6.62 0.58 4.94
N MET A 110 5.41 0.38 4.41
CA MET A 110 4.66 -0.87 4.60
C MET A 110 5.39 -2.11 4.07
N MET A 111 6.14 -1.95 2.99
CA MET A 111 6.89 -3.03 2.36
C MET A 111 8.24 -3.30 3.04
N SER A 112 8.56 -2.62 4.15
CA SER A 112 9.85 -2.67 4.85
C SER A 112 11.04 -2.41 3.92
N MET A 113 10.83 -1.67 2.83
CA MET A 113 11.84 -1.46 1.80
C MET A 113 12.84 -0.36 2.16
N VAL A 114 12.70 0.27 3.33
CA VAL A 114 13.35 1.55 3.63
C VAL A 114 13.86 1.64 5.07
N ASP A 115 14.36 0.56 5.66
CA ASP A 115 14.90 0.63 7.02
C ASP A 115 16.11 1.60 7.14
N ALA A 116 16.85 1.82 6.05
CA ALA A 116 18.01 2.72 6.03
C ALA A 116 17.71 4.17 5.56
N MET A 117 16.82 4.39 4.57
CA MET A 117 16.65 5.76 4.02
C MET A 117 15.71 6.66 4.84
N LEU A 118 14.83 6.09 5.67
CA LEU A 118 13.88 6.86 6.47
C LEU A 118 14.50 7.52 7.68
N GLN A 119 15.59 6.95 8.21
CA GLN A 119 16.27 7.53 9.37
C GLN A 119 16.79 8.93 9.03
N ASP A 120 17.39 9.11 7.85
CA ASP A 120 17.89 10.41 7.41
C ASP A 120 16.73 11.38 7.08
N LEU A 121 15.68 10.92 6.40
CA LEU A 121 14.54 11.77 5.99
C LEU A 121 13.66 12.22 7.16
N ILE A 122 13.46 11.37 8.18
CA ILE A 122 12.70 11.70 9.41
C ILE A 122 13.49 12.68 10.30
N LEU A 123 14.83 12.60 10.29
CA LEU A 123 15.69 13.54 11.02
C LEU A 123 15.61 14.97 10.44
N PHE A 124 15.30 15.12 9.15
CA PHE A 124 15.13 16.44 8.51
C PHE A 124 13.80 17.13 8.84
N ASP A 125 12.76 16.41 9.25
CA ASP A 125 11.46 17.00 9.65
C ASP A 125 11.49 17.61 11.07
N GLN A 126 12.61 17.43 11.80
CA GLN A 126 12.82 17.95 13.16
C GLN A 126 13.76 19.17 13.24
N LEU A 127 14.13 19.75 12.09
CA LEU A 127 14.95 20.98 11.97
C LEU A 127 14.20 22.06 11.19
#